data_AF-A0A1B1UBZ7-F1
#
_entry.id   AF-A0A1B1UBZ7-F1
#
_cell.length_a   1.000
_cell.length_b   1.000
_cell.length_c   1.000
_cell.angle_alpha   90.00
_cell.angle_beta   90.00
_cell.angle_gamma   90.00
#
_symmetry.space_group_name_H-M   'P 1'
#
loop_
_entity.id
_entity.type
_entity.pdbx_description
1 polymer ?
#
loop_
_entity_poly.entity_id
_entity_poly.type
_entity_poly.pdbx_seq_one_letter_code
_entity_poly.pdbx_strand_id
1 'polypeptide(L)'
;MGREKDADKSALERHGDKSGDVARLNRAYEEALRALYLVDRNDPITEMVAKKIIEIGQTGIDDPKRLCAESLKQLGIDRRSTS
;
A
#
# COMPACT_ATOMS: atom_id res chain seq x y z
N MET A 1 -17.04 31.81 -3.62
CA MET A 1 -15.60 31.57 -3.87
C MET A 1 -14.92 31.39 -2.52
N GLY A 2 -14.48 30.18 -2.21
CA GLY A 2 -13.81 29.85 -0.96
C GLY A 2 -13.44 28.38 -1.02
N ARG A 3 -12.34 28.09 -1.73
CA ARG A 3 -11.73 26.76 -1.72
C ARG A 3 -10.99 26.63 -0.39
N GLU A 4 -11.44 25.75 0.49
CA GLU A 4 -10.66 25.30 1.64
C GLU A 4 -10.96 23.80 1.78
N LYS A 5 -10.34 22.94 0.94
CA LYS A 5 -8.98 22.40 1.08
C LYS A 5 -8.83 21.65 2.40
N ASP A 6 -8.67 20.33 2.28
CA ASP A 6 -7.96 19.46 3.24
C ASP A 6 -8.72 18.97 4.50
N ALA A 7 -9.94 18.46 4.36
CA ALA A 7 -10.66 17.80 5.45
C ALA A 7 -10.28 16.30 5.68
N ASP A 8 -9.32 15.74 4.95
CA ASP A 8 -8.90 14.33 5.07
C ASP A 8 -7.46 14.23 5.60
N LYS A 9 -7.20 14.72 6.83
CA LYS A 9 -5.87 14.50 7.44
C LYS A 9 -5.83 14.32 8.95
N SER A 10 -6.94 14.49 9.67
CA SER A 10 -6.88 14.65 11.13
C SER A 10 -7.41 13.48 11.97
N ALA A 11 -7.61 12.29 11.39
CA ALA A 11 -8.02 11.10 12.15
C ALA A 11 -6.86 10.10 12.40
N LEU A 12 -5.61 10.56 12.39
CA LEU A 12 -4.46 9.75 12.77
C LEU A 12 -3.91 10.24 14.09
N GLU A 13 -4.63 10.07 15.19
CA GLU A 13 -4.03 10.09 16.53
C GLU A 13 -5.00 9.53 17.58
N ARG A 14 -4.66 8.36 18.13
CA ARG A 14 -4.89 7.87 19.51
C ARG A 14 -5.10 6.37 19.54
N HIS A 15 -4.00 5.61 19.60
CA HIS A 15 -3.80 4.61 20.65
C HIS A 15 -2.38 4.04 20.46
N GLY A 16 -1.60 3.99 21.54
CA GLY A 16 -0.32 3.30 21.51
C GLY A 16 -0.54 1.82 21.24
N ASP A 17 0.17 1.27 20.25
CA ASP A 17 0.37 -0.16 20.14
C ASP A 17 1.68 -0.41 19.38
N LYS A 18 2.39 -1.46 19.72
CA LYS A 18 3.65 -1.89 19.10
C LYS A 18 3.41 -2.47 17.69
N SER A 19 2.59 -1.78 16.89
CA SER A 19 1.94 -2.26 15.66
C SER A 19 1.97 -1.20 14.55
N GLY A 20 2.96 -0.30 14.61
CA GLY A 20 3.23 0.66 13.53
C GLY A 20 3.58 -0.04 12.21
N ASP A 21 4.22 -1.20 12.30
CA ASP A 21 4.62 -2.02 11.15
C ASP A 21 3.40 -2.59 10.41
N VAL A 22 2.47 -3.21 11.14
CA VAL A 22 1.26 -3.81 10.53
C VAL A 22 0.38 -2.74 9.90
N ALA A 23 0.22 -1.59 10.55
CA ALA A 23 -0.55 -0.46 10.01
C ALA A 23 0.08 0.11 8.73
N ARG A 24 1.42 0.22 8.66
CA ARG A 24 2.14 0.65 7.45
C ARG A 24 1.94 -0.34 6.31
N LEU A 25 2.07 -1.64 6.59
CA LEU A 25 1.89 -2.70 5.59
C LEU A 25 0.46 -2.71 5.05
N ASN A 26 -0.53 -2.57 5.93
CA ASN A 26 -1.92 -2.53 5.53
C ASN A 26 -2.21 -1.30 4.65
N ARG A 27 -1.67 -0.13 5.01
CA ARG A 27 -1.82 1.08 4.20
C ARG A 27 -1.13 0.99 2.84
N ALA A 28 0.06 0.39 2.76
CA ALA A 28 0.73 0.11 1.49
C ALA A 28 -0.10 -0.86 0.62
N TYR A 29 -0.74 -1.84 1.25
CA TYR A 29 -1.59 -2.83 0.58
C TYR A 29 -2.85 -2.21 -0.01
N GLU A 30 -3.57 -1.38 0.76
CA GLU A 30 -4.74 -0.66 0.26
C GLU A 30 -4.39 0.28 -0.90
N GLU A 31 -3.26 0.98 -0.82
CA GLU A 31 -2.77 1.84 -1.90
C GLU A 31 -2.42 1.02 -3.15
N ALA A 32 -1.82 -0.17 -3.00
CA ALA A 32 -1.52 -1.06 -4.11
C ALA A 32 -2.79 -1.58 -4.79
N LEU A 33 -3.80 -1.99 -4.02
CA LEU A 33 -5.10 -2.41 -4.57
C LEU A 33 -5.79 -1.28 -5.35
N ARG A 34 -5.78 -0.05 -4.79
CA ARG A 34 -6.28 1.13 -5.49
C ARG A 34 -5.52 1.42 -6.78
N ALA A 35 -4.19 1.33 -6.76
CA ALA A 35 -3.36 1.54 -7.94
C ALA A 35 -3.65 0.52 -9.05
N LEU A 36 -3.99 -0.70 -8.66
CA LEU A 36 -4.33 -1.80 -9.56
C LEU A 36 -5.80 -1.82 -9.99
N TYR A 37 -6.66 -0.95 -9.45
CA TYR A 37 -8.12 -0.99 -9.65
C TYR A 37 -8.73 -2.35 -9.28
N LEU A 38 -8.06 -3.09 -8.39
CA LEU A 38 -8.48 -4.41 -7.92
C LEU A 38 -9.53 -4.23 -6.82
N VAL A 39 -10.79 -4.30 -7.23
CA VAL A 39 -11.95 -4.25 -6.33
C VAL A 39 -12.16 -5.61 -5.67
N ASP A 40 -11.83 -6.70 -6.38
CA ASP A 40 -12.03 -8.05 -5.88
C ASP A 40 -10.83 -8.50 -5.04
N ARG A 41 -11.08 -8.68 -3.74
CA ARG A 41 -10.06 -9.12 -2.76
C ARG A 41 -9.86 -10.64 -2.78
N ASN A 42 -10.62 -11.38 -3.58
CA ASN A 42 -10.39 -12.81 -3.85
C ASN A 42 -9.49 -13.05 -5.06
N ASP A 43 -9.06 -12.00 -5.76
CA ASP A 43 -8.13 -12.16 -6.85
C ASP A 43 -6.78 -12.68 -6.29
N PRO A 44 -6.20 -13.74 -6.86
CA PRO A 44 -4.91 -14.27 -6.43
C PRO A 44 -3.78 -13.23 -6.53
N ILE A 45 -3.96 -12.21 -7.37
CA ILE A 45 -3.06 -11.05 -7.48
C ILE A 45 -3.02 -10.26 -6.16
N THR A 46 -4.16 -10.12 -5.47
CA THR A 46 -4.21 -9.42 -4.18
C THR A 46 -3.43 -10.15 -3.09
N GLU A 47 -3.53 -11.47 -3.01
CA GLU A 47 -2.69 -12.28 -2.10
C GLU A 47 -1.19 -12.15 -2.42
N MET A 48 -0.83 -12.14 -3.71
CA MET A 48 0.57 -11.95 -4.13
C MET A 48 1.11 -10.57 -3.71
N VAL A 49 0.31 -9.52 -3.88
CA VAL A 49 0.65 -8.16 -3.43
C VAL A 49 0.80 -8.11 -1.91
N ALA A 50 -0.14 -8.69 -1.15
CA ALA A 50 -0.07 -8.72 0.31
C ALA A 50 1.21 -9.40 0.82
N LYS A 51 1.53 -10.59 0.30
CA LYS A 51 2.77 -11.31 0.66
C LYS A 51 4.00 -10.48 0.32
N LYS A 52 4.05 -9.91 -0.88
CA LYS A 52 5.20 -9.12 -1.33
C LYS A 52 5.43 -7.89 -0.45
N ILE A 53 4.36 -7.22 -0.05
CA ILE A 53 4.38 -6.08 0.87
C ILE A 53 4.98 -6.49 2.22
N ILE A 54 4.55 -7.63 2.79
CA ILE A 54 5.10 -8.13 4.05
C ILE A 54 6.58 -8.47 3.91
N GLU A 55 6.97 -9.17 2.84
CA GLU A 55 8.38 -9.50 2.56
C GLU A 55 9.26 -8.24 2.49
N ILE A 56 8.83 -7.22 1.74
CA ILE A 56 9.57 -5.97 1.57
C ILE A 56 9.56 -5.14 2.86
N GLY A 57 8.47 -5.14 3.62
CA GLY A 57 8.42 -4.51 4.93
C GLY A 57 9.43 -5.07 5.91
N GLN A 58 9.62 -6.39 5.89
CA GLN A 58 10.62 -7.06 6.71
C GLN A 58 12.07 -6.70 6.32
N THR A 59 12.31 -6.21 5.09
CA THR A 59 13.63 -5.71 4.68
C THR A 59 14.00 -4.35 5.30
N GLY A 60 13.08 -3.70 6.03
CA GLY A 60 13.31 -2.43 6.71
C GLY A 60 12.83 -1.20 5.93
N ILE A 61 11.98 -1.39 4.91
CA ILE A 61 11.32 -0.25 4.25
C ILE A 61 10.23 0.30 5.16
N ASP A 62 10.51 1.46 5.75
CA ASP A 62 9.58 2.16 6.65
C ASP A 62 8.51 2.95 5.86
N ASP A 63 8.78 3.29 4.60
CA ASP A 63 7.89 4.13 3.79
C ASP A 63 6.84 3.30 3.01
N PRO A 64 5.53 3.49 3.29
CA PRO A 64 4.47 2.68 2.68
C PRO A 64 4.33 2.90 1.17
N LYS A 65 4.66 4.10 0.66
CA LYS A 65 4.59 4.37 -0.79
C LYS A 65 5.72 3.67 -1.52
N ARG A 66 6.94 3.68 -0.96
CA ARG A 66 8.05 2.90 -1.50
C ARG A 66 7.78 1.41 -1.45
N LEU A 67 7.19 0.95 -0.36
CA LEU A 67 6.88 -0.46 -0.16
C LEU A 67 5.83 -0.94 -1.19
N CYS A 68 4.80 -0.13 -1.47
CA CYS A 68 3.87 -0.37 -2.58
C CYS A 68 4.58 -0.38 -3.94
N ALA A 69 5.35 0.66 -4.26
CA ALA A 69 6.03 0.78 -5.56
C ALA A 69 7.03 -0.37 -5.80
N GLU A 70 7.83 -0.74 -4.81
CA GLU A 70 8.77 -1.85 -4.91
C GLU A 70 8.04 -3.20 -4.98
N SER A 71 6.91 -3.35 -4.30
CA SER A 71 6.08 -4.57 -4.41
C SER A 71 5.56 -4.75 -5.84
N LEU A 72 4.97 -3.69 -6.42
CA LEU A 72 4.44 -3.72 -7.77
C LEU A 72 5.54 -3.94 -8.82
N LYS A 73 6.69 -3.30 -8.63
CA LYS A 73 7.87 -3.47 -9.48
C LYS A 73 8.42 -4.89 -9.43
N GLN A 74 8.54 -5.50 -8.23
CA GLN A 74 9.00 -6.88 -8.09
C GLN A 74 7.99 -7.90 -8.65
N LEU A 75 6.69 -7.60 -8.57
CA LEU A 75 5.65 -8.43 -9.18
C LEU A 75 5.59 -8.28 -10.72
N GLY A 76 6.40 -7.39 -11.30
CA GLY A 76 6.35 -7.12 -12.73
C GLY A 76 5.04 -6.46 -13.16
N ILE A 77 4.25 -5.94 -12.20
CA ILE A 77 3.07 -5.12 -12.47
C ILE A 77 3.53 -3.68 -12.68
N ASP A 78 4.58 -3.51 -13.50
CA ASP A 78 4.82 -2.25 -14.18
C ASP A 78 3.95 -2.29 -15.43
N ARG A 79 3.31 -1.18 -15.77
CA ARG A 79 2.49 -1.03 -16.98
C ARG A 79 3.26 -1.26 -18.29
N ARG A 80 4.50 -1.77 -18.25
CA ARG A 80 5.38 -2.08 -19.38
C ARG A 80 5.90 -3.50 -19.31
N SER A 81 5.16 -4.42 -19.93
CA SER A 81 5.74 -5.41 -20.84
C SER A 81 4.63 -6.15 -21.57
N THR A 82 4.05 -5.45 -22.55
CA THR A 82 3.63 -6.09 -23.80
C THR A 82 4.50 -5.50 -24.90
N SER A 83 5.65 -6.11 -25.17
CA SER A 83 6.23 -6.23 -26.52
C SER A 83 7.55 -7.00 -26.48
#